data_AF-A0A2K2G3M1-F1
#
_entry.id   AF-A0A2K2G3M1-F1
#
_cell.length_a   1.000
_cell.length_b   1.000
_cell.length_c   1.000
_cell.angle_alpha   90.00
_cell.angle_beta   90.00
_cell.angle_gamma   90.00
#
_symmetry.space_group_name_H-M   'P 1'
#
loop_
_entity.id
_entity.type
_entity.pdbx_description
1 polymer ?
#
loop_
_entity_poly.entity_id
_entity_poly.type
_entity_poly.pdbx_seq_one_letter_code
_entity_poly.pdbx_strand_id
1 'polypeptide(L)'
;MDLNADRVLTDGAILAPLLRRFRPRETDLQGGVAVVPHFETMDFPGWREAVQMAGFTLVDPRGTPESVIRCLAGARLVLTESLHGAIIADAFGVPWRGFAVSRNFSTAKWADWAASLDLKVDIALVPPPDPVQLFRFGRRAEPFGSLIQLREDTASQEFRHRIVSDPRAPFLKAQAKRVAEALPMVRRVLGYNAERTAQALTDVAALEPYCSSAVRRESLRDAMLSRLEALAVRAGISAAVAV
;
A
#
# COMPACT_ATOMS: atom_id res chain seq x y z
N MET A 1 -6.96 -24.24 4.51
CA MET A 1 -7.53 -24.52 3.18
C MET A 1 -6.50 -25.35 2.47
N ASP A 2 -6.90 -26.49 1.91
CA ASP A 2 -6.01 -27.44 1.24
C ASP A 2 -6.06 -27.17 -0.27
N LEU A 3 -5.54 -26.02 -0.68
CA LEU A 3 -5.40 -25.67 -2.09
C LEU A 3 -4.03 -26.17 -2.56
N ASN A 4 -4.00 -26.89 -3.68
CA ASN A 4 -2.74 -27.31 -4.28
C ASN A 4 -1.89 -26.09 -4.67
N ALA A 5 -0.59 -26.16 -4.44
CA ALA A 5 0.36 -25.08 -4.68
C ALA A 5 0.33 -24.60 -6.15
N ASP A 6 0.02 -25.51 -7.08
CA ASP A 6 -0.18 -25.20 -8.50
C ASP A 6 -1.35 -24.25 -8.79
N ARG A 7 -2.25 -24.00 -7.82
CA ARG A 7 -3.39 -23.08 -7.93
C ARG A 7 -3.08 -21.67 -7.42
N VAL A 8 -2.01 -21.47 -6.67
CA VAL A 8 -1.66 -20.16 -6.13
C VAL A 8 -1.17 -19.23 -7.24
N LEU A 9 -1.62 -17.99 -7.22
CA LEU A 9 -1.19 -16.90 -8.09
C LEU A 9 -0.99 -15.63 -7.26
N THR A 10 -0.59 -14.54 -7.91
CA THR A 10 -0.51 -13.20 -7.31
C THR A 10 -1.71 -12.33 -7.71
N ASP A 11 -1.68 -11.05 -7.34
CA ASP A 11 -2.69 -10.06 -7.72
C ASP A 11 -2.75 -9.87 -9.26
N GLY A 12 -3.97 -9.69 -9.79
CA GLY A 12 -4.22 -9.53 -11.22
C GLY A 12 -3.52 -8.32 -11.86
N ALA A 13 -3.16 -7.30 -11.07
CA ALA A 13 -2.41 -6.15 -11.54
C ALA A 13 -0.97 -6.50 -12.01
N ILE A 14 -0.51 -7.75 -11.83
CA ILE A 14 0.71 -8.26 -12.49
C ILE A 14 0.66 -8.16 -14.02
N LEU A 15 -0.55 -8.10 -14.59
CA LEU A 15 -0.80 -7.89 -16.02
C LEU A 15 -0.78 -6.41 -16.44
N ALA A 16 -0.84 -5.46 -15.50
CA ALA A 16 -0.93 -4.02 -15.81
C ALA A 16 0.17 -3.52 -16.75
N PRO A 17 1.44 -3.98 -16.67
CA PRO A 17 2.48 -3.59 -17.62
C PRO A 17 2.17 -3.97 -19.08
N LEU A 18 1.32 -4.97 -19.35
CA LEU A 18 0.97 -5.35 -20.72
C LEU A 18 0.03 -4.34 -21.40
N LEU A 19 -0.67 -3.53 -20.62
CA LEU A 19 -1.66 -2.60 -21.15
C LEU A 19 -0.99 -1.28 -21.54
N ARG A 20 -1.04 -0.94 -22.84
CA ARG A 20 -0.43 0.30 -23.38
C ARG A 20 -0.87 1.56 -22.63
N ARG A 21 -2.15 1.62 -22.22
CA ARG A 21 -2.69 2.75 -21.44
C ARG A 21 -2.01 2.95 -20.09
N PHE A 22 -1.32 1.97 -19.53
CA PHE A 22 -0.65 2.08 -18.23
C PHE A 22 0.85 2.26 -18.33
N ARG A 23 1.43 2.20 -19.54
CA ARG A 23 2.84 2.53 -19.74
C ARG A 23 3.10 4.00 -19.40
N PRO A 24 4.17 4.29 -18.63
CA PRO A 24 4.52 5.67 -18.32
C PRO A 24 4.90 6.40 -19.62
N ARG A 25 4.49 7.65 -19.74
CA ARG A 25 4.93 8.57 -20.81
C ARG A 25 6.18 9.30 -20.35
N GLU A 26 6.89 9.96 -21.25
CA GLU A 26 8.05 10.79 -20.90
C GLU A 26 7.73 11.81 -19.80
N THR A 27 6.55 12.42 -19.84
CA THR A 27 6.07 13.36 -18.81
C THR A 27 5.85 12.74 -17.43
N ASP A 28 5.70 11.41 -17.38
CA ASP A 28 5.47 10.66 -16.14
C ASP A 28 6.79 10.18 -15.52
N LEU A 29 7.91 10.23 -16.27
CA LEU A 29 9.24 9.86 -15.79
C LEU A 29 9.82 10.96 -14.90
N GLN A 30 9.37 10.99 -13.65
CA GLN A 30 9.80 12.00 -12.69
C GLN A 30 11.18 11.71 -12.09
N GLY A 31 11.62 10.44 -12.08
CA GLY A 31 12.89 10.02 -11.44
C GLY A 31 12.94 10.23 -9.91
N GLY A 32 11.84 10.70 -9.31
CA GLY A 32 11.69 11.00 -7.88
C GLY A 32 11.06 9.87 -7.08
N VAL A 33 10.85 10.14 -5.80
CA VAL A 33 10.15 9.25 -4.88
C VAL A 33 8.66 9.60 -4.87
N ALA A 34 7.79 8.61 -5.10
CA ALA A 34 6.35 8.75 -4.99
C ALA A 34 5.86 8.21 -3.64
N VAL A 35 5.00 8.95 -2.95
CA VAL A 35 4.39 8.55 -1.68
C VAL A 35 2.90 8.31 -1.87
N VAL A 36 2.43 7.12 -1.50
CA VAL A 36 1.04 6.69 -1.65
C VAL A 36 0.45 6.29 -0.29
N PRO A 37 -0.20 7.24 0.43
CA PRO A 37 -0.92 6.90 1.65
C PRO A 37 -2.10 5.96 1.37
N HIS A 38 -2.68 5.36 2.42
CA HIS A 38 -3.95 4.64 2.28
C HIS A 38 -5.07 5.61 1.86
N PHE A 39 -6.10 5.11 1.17
CA PHE A 39 -7.17 5.98 0.66
C PHE A 39 -7.93 6.71 1.77
N GLU A 40 -8.14 6.09 2.94
CA GLU A 40 -8.71 6.77 4.12
C GLU A 40 -7.71 7.69 4.82
N THR A 41 -6.40 7.40 4.71
CA THR A 41 -5.34 8.26 5.26
C THR A 41 -5.34 9.62 4.55
N MET A 42 -5.74 9.65 3.29
CA MET A 42 -5.90 10.88 2.51
C MET A 42 -7.04 11.79 2.99
N ASP A 43 -7.90 11.34 3.90
CA ASP A 43 -8.93 12.18 4.52
C ASP A 43 -8.37 13.06 5.66
N PHE A 44 -7.12 12.84 6.07
CA PHE A 44 -6.49 13.60 7.15
C PHE A 44 -5.52 14.67 6.62
N PRO A 45 -5.45 15.83 7.28
CA PRO A 45 -4.63 16.94 6.82
C PRO A 45 -3.12 16.68 7.01
N GLY A 46 -2.31 17.49 6.33
CA GLY A 46 -0.86 17.55 6.55
C GLY A 46 -0.01 16.59 5.70
N TRP A 47 -0.61 15.60 5.01
CA TRP A 47 0.15 14.69 4.13
C TRP A 47 0.79 15.40 2.94
N ARG A 48 0.08 16.32 2.29
CA ARG A 48 0.64 17.12 1.19
C ARG A 48 1.87 17.90 1.65
N GLU A 49 1.76 18.57 2.78
CA GLU A 49 2.84 19.36 3.38
C GLU A 49 4.03 18.47 3.76
N ALA A 50 3.80 17.36 4.46
CA ALA A 50 4.85 16.44 4.89
C ALA A 50 5.62 15.84 3.69
N VAL A 51 4.89 15.39 2.67
CA VAL A 51 5.51 14.80 1.47
C VAL A 51 6.28 15.84 0.66
N GLN A 52 5.77 17.07 0.57
CA GLN A 52 6.49 18.19 -0.06
C GLN A 52 7.76 18.57 0.71
N MET A 53 7.71 18.61 2.05
CA MET A 53 8.87 18.87 2.90
C MET A 53 9.98 17.81 2.70
N ALA A 54 9.61 16.55 2.45
CA ALA A 54 10.54 15.48 2.12
C ALA A 54 11.10 15.56 0.68
N GLY A 55 10.62 16.49 -0.15
CA GLY A 55 11.00 16.60 -1.55
C GLY A 55 10.44 15.49 -2.44
N PHE A 56 9.32 14.88 -2.04
CA PHE A 56 8.70 13.74 -2.72
C PHE A 56 7.38 14.13 -3.41
N THR A 57 6.87 13.26 -4.26
CA THR A 57 5.58 13.44 -4.95
C THR A 57 4.48 12.70 -4.21
N LEU A 58 3.45 13.41 -3.73
CA LEU A 58 2.25 12.79 -3.15
C LEU A 58 1.33 12.27 -4.25
N VAL A 59 0.98 11.00 -4.20
CA VAL A 59 0.04 10.36 -5.12
C VAL A 59 -1.22 9.98 -4.35
N ASP A 60 -2.36 10.53 -4.73
CA ASP A 60 -3.66 10.16 -4.17
C ASP A 60 -4.15 8.85 -4.83
N PRO A 61 -4.27 7.73 -4.09
CA PRO A 61 -4.72 6.46 -4.65
C PRO A 61 -6.19 6.48 -5.14
N ARG A 62 -6.96 7.53 -4.81
CA ARG A 62 -8.35 7.72 -5.26
C ARG A 62 -8.46 8.35 -6.65
N GLY A 63 -7.33 8.74 -7.24
CA GLY A 63 -7.28 9.27 -8.60
C GLY A 63 -7.65 8.24 -9.67
N THR A 64 -7.71 8.67 -10.92
CA THR A 64 -7.96 7.75 -12.04
C THR A 64 -6.87 6.67 -12.12
N PRO A 65 -7.21 5.41 -12.43
CA PRO A 65 -6.23 4.33 -12.53
C PRO A 65 -5.05 4.66 -13.45
N GLU A 66 -5.31 5.23 -14.62
CA GLU A 66 -4.27 5.60 -15.58
C GLU A 66 -3.27 6.60 -15.01
N SER A 67 -3.74 7.65 -14.35
CA SER A 67 -2.86 8.67 -13.74
C SER A 67 -2.04 8.10 -12.59
N VAL A 68 -2.66 7.30 -11.72
CA VAL A 68 -1.97 6.72 -10.55
C VAL A 68 -0.93 5.72 -11.02
N ILE A 69 -1.31 4.76 -11.88
CA ILE A 69 -0.41 3.69 -12.34
C ILE A 69 0.77 4.27 -13.12
N ARG A 70 0.55 5.22 -14.04
CA ARG A 70 1.66 5.83 -14.78
C ARG A 70 2.62 6.59 -13.88
N CYS A 71 2.11 7.29 -12.87
CA CYS A 71 2.95 8.00 -11.90
C CYS A 71 3.83 7.02 -11.10
N LEU A 72 3.25 5.91 -10.63
CA LEU A 72 4.03 4.88 -9.91
C LEU A 72 5.04 4.19 -10.83
N ALA A 73 4.63 3.84 -12.06
CA ALA A 73 5.50 3.20 -13.04
C ALA A 73 6.67 4.08 -13.51
N GLY A 74 6.53 5.41 -13.45
CA GLY A 74 7.57 6.38 -13.78
C GLY A 74 8.41 6.87 -12.59
N ALA A 75 8.14 6.38 -11.38
CA ALA A 75 8.89 6.75 -10.18
C ALA A 75 10.22 5.98 -10.08
N ARG A 76 11.19 6.54 -9.36
CA ARG A 76 12.45 5.84 -9.00
C ARG A 76 12.27 4.93 -7.79
N LEU A 77 11.37 5.32 -6.89
CA LEU A 77 11.04 4.59 -5.66
C LEU A 77 9.60 4.93 -5.28
N VAL A 78 8.85 3.92 -4.82
CA VAL A 78 7.49 4.10 -4.28
C VAL A 78 7.48 3.82 -2.78
N LEU A 79 7.12 4.82 -1.97
CA LEU A 79 6.77 4.63 -0.56
C LEU A 79 5.25 4.50 -0.45
N THR A 80 4.74 3.45 0.18
CA THR A 80 3.29 3.21 0.15
C THR A 80 2.72 2.59 1.42
N GLU A 81 1.60 3.13 1.88
CA GLU A 81 0.69 2.49 2.84
C GLU A 81 -0.44 1.73 2.11
N SER A 82 -0.73 2.10 0.86
CA SER A 82 -1.64 1.37 0.00
C SER A 82 -0.99 0.08 -0.51
N LEU A 83 -1.61 -1.07 -0.25
CA LEU A 83 -1.16 -2.36 -0.80
C LEU A 83 -1.07 -2.32 -2.32
N HIS A 84 -2.07 -1.72 -2.99
CA HIS A 84 -2.06 -1.58 -4.45
C HIS A 84 -0.91 -0.72 -4.95
N GLY A 85 -0.43 0.24 -4.15
CA GLY A 85 0.77 0.99 -4.49
C GLY A 85 2.00 0.09 -4.62
N ALA A 86 2.16 -0.88 -3.71
CA ALA A 86 3.25 -1.85 -3.75
C ALA A 86 3.07 -2.86 -4.89
N ILE A 87 1.85 -3.39 -5.07
CA ILE A 87 1.50 -4.30 -6.17
C ILE A 87 1.85 -3.69 -7.53
N ILE A 88 1.42 -2.45 -7.77
CA ILE A 88 1.66 -1.77 -9.04
C ILE A 88 3.15 -1.47 -9.22
N ALA A 89 3.82 -0.92 -8.21
CA ALA A 89 5.25 -0.63 -8.29
C ALA A 89 6.05 -1.90 -8.63
N ASP A 90 5.81 -2.99 -7.90
CA ASP A 90 6.47 -4.27 -8.11
C ASP A 90 6.20 -4.81 -9.52
N ALA A 91 4.95 -4.84 -9.98
CA ALA A 91 4.58 -5.32 -11.31
C ALA A 91 5.33 -4.60 -12.44
N PHE A 92 5.57 -3.29 -12.29
CA PHE A 92 6.35 -2.46 -13.22
C PHE A 92 7.87 -2.53 -12.99
N GLY A 93 8.33 -3.26 -11.96
CA GLY A 93 9.75 -3.38 -11.61
C GLY A 93 10.31 -2.14 -10.90
N VAL A 94 9.45 -1.29 -10.36
CA VAL A 94 9.84 -0.09 -9.61
C VAL A 94 10.10 -0.49 -8.15
N PRO A 95 11.29 -0.17 -7.59
CA PRO A 95 11.58 -0.42 -6.18
C PRO A 95 10.57 0.24 -5.26
N TRP A 96 10.23 -0.41 -4.14
CA TRP A 96 9.22 0.10 -3.22
C TRP A 96 9.53 -0.18 -1.74
N ARG A 97 8.94 0.62 -0.85
CA ARG A 97 8.96 0.43 0.61
C ARG A 97 7.56 0.63 1.19
N GLY A 98 7.17 -0.30 2.06
CA GLY A 98 5.91 -0.21 2.78
C GLY A 98 6.01 0.65 4.03
N PHE A 99 5.00 1.47 4.29
CA PHE A 99 4.81 2.11 5.60
C PHE A 99 3.39 1.92 6.12
N ALA A 100 3.22 2.07 7.43
CA ALA A 100 1.92 2.05 8.08
C ALA A 100 1.85 3.20 9.09
N VAL A 101 0.65 3.66 9.41
CA VAL A 101 0.49 4.70 10.43
C VAL A 101 -0.38 4.30 11.61
N SER A 102 -1.46 3.56 11.36
CA SER A 102 -2.45 3.20 12.39
C SER A 102 -2.76 1.70 12.37
N ARG A 103 -3.72 1.24 13.19
CA ARG A 103 -4.22 -0.14 13.09
C ARG A 103 -5.06 -0.37 11.83
N ASN A 104 -5.40 0.67 11.07
CA ASN A 104 -6.01 0.54 9.74
C ASN A 104 -4.98 0.15 8.65
N PHE A 105 -4.11 -0.79 8.98
CA PHE A 105 -3.16 -1.42 8.09
C PHE A 105 -3.34 -2.93 8.25
N SER A 106 -3.53 -3.65 7.15
CA SER A 106 -3.77 -5.10 7.20
C SER A 106 -2.48 -5.86 6.93
N THR A 107 -1.81 -6.32 7.99
CA THR A 107 -0.58 -7.14 7.85
C THR A 107 -0.86 -8.43 7.07
N ALA A 108 -2.05 -9.00 7.23
CA ALA A 108 -2.49 -10.20 6.55
C ALA A 108 -2.47 -10.10 5.03
N LYS A 109 -3.11 -9.05 4.48
CA LYS A 109 -3.17 -8.84 3.03
C LYS A 109 -1.78 -8.63 2.44
N TRP A 110 -0.93 -7.90 3.16
CA TRP A 110 0.45 -7.64 2.73
C TRP A 110 1.32 -8.90 2.79
N ALA A 111 1.20 -9.70 3.85
CA ALA A 111 1.97 -10.94 4.01
C ALA A 111 1.59 -11.96 2.93
N ASP A 112 0.29 -12.14 2.68
CA ASP A 112 -0.24 -13.04 1.63
C ASP A 112 0.28 -12.65 0.25
N TRP A 113 0.16 -11.38 -0.12
CA TRP A 113 0.66 -10.89 -1.40
C TRP A 113 2.19 -10.99 -1.51
N ALA A 114 2.95 -10.57 -0.49
CA ALA A 114 4.41 -10.63 -0.51
C ALA A 114 4.93 -12.07 -0.65
N ALA A 115 4.28 -13.03 0.02
CA ALA A 115 4.60 -14.45 -0.10
C ALA A 115 4.39 -14.96 -1.54
N SER A 116 3.38 -14.48 -2.26
CA SER A 116 3.18 -14.85 -3.67
C SER A 116 4.35 -14.43 -4.58
N LEU A 117 5.13 -13.42 -4.19
CA LEU A 117 6.29 -12.90 -4.90
C LEU A 117 7.63 -13.40 -4.35
N ASP A 118 7.62 -14.32 -3.39
CA ASP A 118 8.80 -14.78 -2.65
C ASP A 118 9.54 -13.64 -1.91
N LEU A 119 8.80 -12.60 -1.51
CA LEU A 119 9.36 -11.45 -0.80
C LEU A 119 9.17 -11.59 0.71
N LYS A 120 10.24 -11.32 1.47
CA LYS A 120 10.20 -11.13 2.92
C LYS A 120 10.31 -9.65 3.20
N VAL A 121 9.19 -9.05 3.61
CA VAL A 121 9.11 -7.59 3.76
C VAL A 121 8.74 -7.19 5.17
N ASP A 122 9.24 -6.01 5.56
CA ASP A 122 8.81 -5.30 6.75
C ASP A 122 8.21 -3.95 6.39
N ILE A 123 7.40 -3.44 7.32
CA ILE A 123 6.63 -2.23 7.15
C ILE A 123 7.07 -1.21 8.20
N ALA A 124 7.53 -0.05 7.75
CA ALA A 124 7.96 1.01 8.64
C ALA A 124 6.76 1.72 9.27
N LEU A 125 6.78 1.93 10.59
CA LEU A 125 5.72 2.68 11.26
C LEU A 125 6.03 4.18 11.24
N VAL A 126 5.27 4.95 10.48
CA VAL A 126 5.49 6.39 10.28
C VAL A 126 4.50 7.20 11.13
N PRO A 127 4.93 8.27 11.83
CA PRO A 127 4.01 9.12 12.58
C PRO A 127 3.09 9.91 11.64
N PRO A 128 1.79 10.07 11.99
CA PRO A 128 0.91 11.00 11.29
C PRO A 128 1.44 12.43 11.30
N PRO A 129 1.11 13.23 10.27
CA PRO A 129 1.20 14.68 10.38
C PRO A 129 0.12 15.22 11.35
N ASP A 130 -1.04 14.56 11.42
CA ASP A 130 -2.15 14.89 12.31
C ASP A 130 -2.66 13.64 13.08
N PRO A 131 -2.83 13.71 14.42
CA PRO A 131 -3.16 12.54 15.23
C PRO A 131 -4.60 12.02 15.07
N VAL A 132 -5.50 12.75 14.39
CA VAL A 132 -6.92 12.37 14.27
C VAL A 132 -7.09 10.97 13.67
N GLN A 133 -6.22 10.56 12.75
CA GLN A 133 -6.25 9.20 12.21
C GLN A 133 -5.99 8.12 13.25
N LEU A 134 -5.11 8.37 14.22
CA LEU A 134 -4.86 7.44 15.33
C LEU A 134 -6.06 7.36 16.28
N PHE A 135 -6.84 8.43 16.37
CA PHE A 135 -8.05 8.43 17.18
C PHE A 135 -9.19 7.64 16.55
N ARG A 136 -9.30 7.68 15.21
CA ARG A 136 -10.29 6.92 14.44
C ARG A 136 -9.94 5.44 14.35
N PHE A 137 -8.71 5.14 13.97
CA PHE A 137 -8.29 3.78 13.65
C PHE A 137 -7.54 3.08 14.78
N GLY A 138 -7.18 3.80 15.83
CA GLY A 138 -6.35 3.28 16.91
C GLY A 138 -4.87 3.31 16.55
N ARG A 139 -4.05 3.52 17.58
CA ARG A 139 -2.58 3.48 17.49
C ARG A 139 -2.09 2.03 17.61
N ARG A 140 -1.08 1.66 16.83
CA ARG A 140 -0.35 0.40 17.04
C ARG A 140 0.44 0.43 18.36
N ALA A 141 0.78 -0.74 18.90
CA ALA A 141 1.49 -0.83 20.18
C ALA A 141 2.98 -0.47 20.01
N GLU A 142 3.53 -0.83 18.87
CA GLU A 142 4.88 -0.54 18.43
C GLU A 142 5.11 0.98 18.29
N PRO A 143 6.30 1.49 18.65
CA PRO A 143 6.62 2.91 18.50
C PRO A 143 6.88 3.28 17.04
N PHE A 144 6.58 4.53 16.67
CA PHE A 144 6.95 5.09 15.36
C PHE A 144 8.47 4.97 15.15
N GLY A 145 8.89 4.66 13.92
CA GLY A 145 10.26 4.29 13.56
C GLY A 145 10.55 2.78 13.64
N SER A 146 9.66 1.98 14.22
CA SER A 146 9.82 0.51 14.24
C SER A 146 9.51 -0.11 12.88
N LEU A 147 10.17 -1.23 12.59
CA LEU A 147 9.89 -2.08 11.43
C LEU A 147 9.03 -3.28 11.84
N ILE A 148 7.85 -3.40 11.23
CA ILE A 148 6.90 -4.47 11.49
C ILE A 148 7.18 -5.60 10.51
N GLN A 149 7.70 -6.71 11.02
CA GLN A 149 7.96 -7.90 10.22
C GLN A 149 6.63 -8.58 9.83
N LEU A 150 6.42 -8.80 8.53
CA LEU A 150 5.25 -9.53 8.06
C LEU A 150 5.49 -11.04 8.21
N ARG A 151 4.98 -11.62 9.30
CA ARG A 151 5.03 -13.07 9.55
C ARG A 151 3.69 -13.69 9.19
N GLU A 152 3.68 -14.68 8.29
CA GLU A 152 2.48 -15.32 7.76
C GLU A 152 1.55 -15.88 8.86
N ASP A 153 2.14 -16.55 9.86
CA ASP A 153 1.42 -17.12 11.00
C ASP A 153 0.65 -16.04 11.79
N THR A 154 1.32 -14.92 12.07
CA THR A 154 0.77 -13.80 12.83
C THR A 154 -0.27 -13.04 12.00
N ALA A 155 0.00 -12.84 10.70
CA ALA A 155 -0.92 -12.20 9.76
C ALA A 155 -2.23 -12.97 9.64
N SER A 156 -2.15 -14.30 9.51
CA SER A 156 -3.31 -15.20 9.44
C SER A 156 -4.17 -15.14 10.71
N GLN A 157 -3.55 -15.03 11.89
CA GLN A 157 -4.26 -14.86 13.15
C GLN A 157 -4.96 -13.50 13.25
N GLU A 158 -4.28 -12.41 12.86
CA GLU A 158 -4.86 -11.06 12.82
C GLU A 158 -6.09 -11.00 11.89
N PHE A 159 -6.01 -11.63 10.72
CA PHE A 159 -7.12 -11.71 9.78
C PHE A 159 -8.33 -12.43 10.37
N ARG A 160 -8.13 -13.60 11.00
CA ARG A 160 -9.21 -14.33 11.65
C ARG A 160 -9.86 -13.49 12.74
N HIS A 161 -9.06 -12.79 13.56
CA HIS A 161 -9.59 -11.92 14.61
C HIS A 161 -10.46 -10.79 14.02
N ARG A 162 -10.07 -10.19 12.89
CA ARG A 162 -10.84 -9.13 12.20
C ARG A 162 -12.15 -9.63 11.58
N ILE A 163 -12.22 -10.90 11.15
CA ILE A 163 -13.45 -11.49 10.60
C ILE A 163 -14.40 -11.95 11.70
N VAL A 164 -13.86 -12.41 12.83
CA VAL A 164 -14.65 -12.97 13.95
C VAL A 164 -15.14 -11.88 14.92
N SER A 165 -14.60 -10.67 14.88
CA SER A 165 -15.03 -9.59 15.79
C SER A 165 -16.45 -9.10 15.46
N ASP A 166 -17.36 -9.19 16.44
CA ASP A 166 -18.75 -8.73 16.39
C ASP A 166 -18.81 -7.20 16.12
N PRO A 167 -19.57 -6.72 15.12
CA PRO A 167 -19.71 -5.29 14.83
C PRO A 167 -20.40 -4.46 15.94
N ARG A 168 -20.90 -5.10 17.00
CA ARG A 168 -21.65 -4.44 18.09
C ARG A 168 -20.79 -4.17 19.34
N ALA A 169 -20.05 -3.04 19.34
CA ALA A 169 -20.02 -2.03 20.43
C ALA A 169 -18.71 -1.21 20.50
N PRO A 170 -18.71 0.06 21.00
CA PRO A 170 -19.84 0.97 21.24
C PRO A 170 -19.65 2.36 20.56
N PHE A 171 -20.65 2.74 19.76
CA PHE A 171 -20.88 4.08 19.19
C PHE A 171 -20.78 5.24 20.22
N LEU A 172 -20.99 4.94 21.51
CA LEU A 172 -20.97 5.89 22.62
C LEU A 172 -19.58 6.47 22.94
N LYS A 173 -18.48 5.72 22.72
CA LYS A 173 -17.11 6.27 22.92
C LYS A 173 -16.69 7.24 21.80
N ALA A 174 -17.34 7.16 20.63
CA ALA A 174 -16.99 7.96 19.46
C ALA A 174 -17.57 9.39 19.47
N GLN A 175 -18.56 9.69 20.33
CA GLN A 175 -19.13 11.04 20.46
C GLN A 175 -18.40 11.90 21.50
N ALA A 176 -18.05 11.34 22.66
CA ALA A 176 -17.37 12.09 23.72
C ALA A 176 -15.94 12.53 23.34
N LYS A 177 -15.27 11.75 22.49
CA LYS A 177 -13.91 12.04 21.99
C LYS A 177 -13.86 13.29 21.09
N ARG A 178 -14.88 13.47 20.22
CA ARG A 178 -14.92 14.51 19.19
C ARG A 178 -14.86 15.95 19.72
N VAL A 179 -15.35 16.18 20.95
CA VAL A 179 -15.42 17.52 21.55
C VAL A 179 -14.08 17.98 22.13
N ALA A 180 -13.28 17.07 22.69
CA ALA A 180 -11.96 17.40 23.24
C ALA A 180 -10.88 17.57 22.15
N GLU A 181 -11.10 16.97 20.97
CA GLU A 181 -10.14 16.82 19.86
C GLU A 181 -10.10 18.00 18.85
N ALA A 182 -10.98 18.99 19.02
CA ALA A 182 -11.10 20.15 18.15
C ALA A 182 -10.08 21.27 18.42
N LEU A 183 -9.21 21.14 19.42
CA LEU A 183 -8.25 22.18 19.81
C LEU A 183 -6.89 22.01 19.12
N PRO A 184 -6.47 22.94 18.23
CA PRO A 184 -5.18 22.89 17.51
C PRO A 184 -3.96 22.84 18.44
N MET A 185 -4.10 23.38 19.66
CA MET A 185 -3.04 23.45 20.66
C MET A 185 -2.64 22.07 21.20
N VAL A 186 -3.57 21.12 21.32
CA VAL A 186 -3.29 19.74 21.77
C VAL A 186 -2.48 18.97 20.72
N ARG A 187 -2.62 19.33 19.43
CA ARG A 187 -1.95 18.66 18.30
C ARG A 187 -0.43 18.86 18.31
N ARG A 188 0.03 20.09 18.57
CA ARG A 188 1.47 20.42 18.68
C ARG A 188 2.12 19.82 19.92
N VAL A 189 1.41 19.79 21.05
CA VAL A 189 1.94 19.29 22.33
C VAL A 189 2.26 17.79 22.29
N LEU A 190 1.56 17.02 21.43
CA LEU A 190 1.83 15.59 21.25
C LEU A 190 2.96 15.26 20.24
N GLY A 191 3.60 16.28 19.67
CA GLY A 191 4.74 16.11 18.75
C GLY A 191 4.38 15.48 17.39
N TYR A 192 3.13 15.63 16.95
CA TYR A 192 2.69 15.28 15.59
C TYR A 192 2.70 16.55 14.73
N ASN A 193 3.45 16.51 13.63
CA ASN A 193 3.53 17.59 12.67
C ASN A 193 4.07 17.06 11.32
N ALA A 194 3.94 17.88 10.27
CA ALA A 194 4.37 17.53 8.93
C ALA A 194 5.89 17.27 8.84
N GLU A 195 6.71 18.04 9.55
CA GLU A 195 8.18 17.91 9.55
C GLU A 195 8.64 16.54 10.05
N ARG A 196 8.05 16.04 11.15
CA ARG A 196 8.37 14.73 11.71
C ARG A 196 7.94 13.61 10.77
N THR A 197 6.78 13.74 10.12
CA THR A 197 6.36 12.79 9.08
C THR A 197 7.29 12.84 7.88
N ALA A 198 7.71 14.03 7.45
CA ALA A 198 8.66 14.21 6.35
C ALA A 198 10.00 13.52 6.65
N GLN A 199 10.57 13.74 7.84
CA GLN A 199 11.80 13.07 8.26
C GLN A 199 11.62 11.54 8.27
N ALA A 200 10.52 11.04 8.84
CA ALA A 200 10.26 9.60 8.85
C ALA A 200 10.11 9.02 7.43
N LEU A 201 9.50 9.74 6.48
CA LEU A 201 9.43 9.33 5.08
C LEU A 201 10.82 9.31 4.43
N THR A 202 11.67 10.30 4.72
CA THR A 202 13.07 10.33 4.27
C THR A 202 13.86 9.14 4.81
N ASP A 203 13.69 8.81 6.10
CA ASP A 203 14.33 7.65 6.73
C ASP A 203 13.87 6.35 6.06
N VAL A 204 12.58 6.22 5.75
CA VAL A 204 12.03 5.06 5.02
C VAL A 204 12.58 4.98 3.59
N ALA A 205 12.75 6.12 2.92
CA ALA A 205 13.33 6.17 1.58
C ALA A 205 14.80 5.75 1.52
N ALA A 206 15.52 5.83 2.64
CA ALA A 206 16.91 5.40 2.77
C ALA A 206 17.07 3.90 3.08
N LEU A 207 15.98 3.19 3.39
CA LEU A 207 16.01 1.74 3.60
C LEU A 207 16.18 1.00 2.28
N GLU A 208 16.77 -0.19 2.34
CA GLU A 208 16.84 -1.12 1.19
C GLU A 208 15.43 -1.42 0.66
N PRO A 209 15.15 -1.07 -0.61
CA PRO A 209 13.83 -1.24 -1.17
C PRO A 209 13.58 -2.70 -1.56
N TYR A 210 12.30 -3.04 -1.66
CA TYR A 210 11.85 -4.31 -2.21
C TYR A 210 11.53 -4.17 -3.68
N CYS A 211 11.80 -5.23 -4.43
CA CYS A 211 11.29 -5.45 -5.77
C CYS A 211 11.48 -6.94 -6.03
N SER A 212 10.44 -7.64 -6.49
CA SER A 212 10.58 -9.04 -6.87
C SER A 212 11.60 -9.20 -8.03
N SER A 213 11.98 -10.44 -8.35
CA SER A 213 12.84 -10.64 -9.53
C SER A 213 12.04 -10.49 -10.81
N ALA A 214 12.68 -9.99 -11.89
CA ALA A 214 12.03 -9.90 -13.20
C ALA A 214 11.50 -11.27 -13.67
N VAL A 215 12.28 -12.32 -13.46
CA VAL A 215 11.92 -13.72 -13.77
C VAL A 215 10.67 -14.16 -13.02
N ARG A 216 10.56 -13.84 -11.72
CA ARG A 216 9.37 -14.19 -10.92
C ARG A 216 8.12 -13.49 -11.44
N ARG A 217 8.23 -12.19 -11.78
CA ARG A 217 7.09 -11.44 -12.36
C ARG A 217 6.65 -11.97 -13.71
N GLU A 218 7.60 -12.30 -14.57
CA GLU A 218 7.31 -12.88 -15.89
C GLU A 218 6.60 -14.23 -15.74
N SER A 219 7.14 -15.13 -14.91
CA SER A 219 6.51 -16.42 -14.62
C SER A 219 5.08 -16.29 -14.08
N LEU A 220 4.84 -15.37 -13.13
CA LEU A 220 3.49 -15.14 -12.58
C LEU A 220 2.54 -14.52 -13.62
N ARG A 221 3.05 -13.66 -14.50
CA ARG A 221 2.28 -13.06 -15.59
C ARG A 221 1.85 -14.12 -16.60
N ASP A 222 2.76 -14.99 -17.01
CA ASP A 222 2.49 -16.07 -17.96
C ASP A 222 1.49 -17.07 -17.38
N ALA A 223 1.65 -17.42 -16.10
CA ALA A 223 0.70 -18.29 -15.40
C ALA A 223 -0.70 -17.65 -15.32
N MET A 224 -0.80 -16.34 -15.07
CA MET A 224 -2.07 -15.61 -15.05
C MET A 224 -2.72 -15.56 -16.43
N LEU A 225 -1.96 -15.24 -17.48
CA LEU A 225 -2.43 -15.21 -18.86
C LEU A 225 -2.94 -16.58 -19.31
N SER A 226 -2.16 -17.64 -19.06
CA SER A 226 -2.53 -19.00 -19.42
C SER A 226 -3.88 -19.41 -18.81
N ARG A 227 -4.17 -18.98 -17.57
CA ARG A 227 -5.46 -19.24 -16.93
C ARG A 227 -6.59 -18.40 -17.52
N LEU A 228 -6.35 -17.13 -17.84
CA LEU A 228 -7.33 -16.29 -18.50
C LEU A 228 -7.69 -16.81 -19.89
N GLU A 229 -6.70 -17.26 -20.66
CA GLU A 229 -6.90 -17.90 -21.98
C GLU A 229 -7.72 -19.18 -21.86
N ALA A 230 -7.36 -20.07 -20.92
CA ALA A 230 -8.13 -21.29 -20.67
C ALA A 230 -9.59 -20.99 -20.27
N LEU A 231 -9.83 -19.93 -19.51
CA LEU A 231 -11.18 -19.47 -19.15
C LEU A 231 -11.93 -18.91 -20.37
N ALA A 232 -11.27 -18.10 -21.21
CA ALA A 232 -11.86 -17.56 -22.44
C ALA A 232 -12.28 -18.67 -23.41
N VAL A 233 -11.41 -19.67 -23.62
CA VAL A 233 -11.71 -20.86 -24.44
C VAL A 233 -12.93 -21.60 -23.90
N ARG A 234 -12.98 -21.86 -22.58
CA ARG A 234 -14.12 -22.52 -21.93
C ARG A 234 -15.42 -21.73 -22.03
N ALA A 235 -15.34 -20.40 -22.06
CA ALA A 235 -16.48 -19.51 -22.21
C ALA A 235 -16.91 -19.29 -23.67
N GLY A 236 -16.20 -19.88 -24.65
CA GLY A 236 -16.46 -19.66 -26.07
C GLY A 236 -16.12 -18.25 -26.54
N ILE A 237 -15.33 -17.49 -25.78
CA ILE A 237 -14.86 -16.15 -26.15
C ILE A 237 -13.66 -16.34 -27.07
N SER A 238 -13.85 -16.09 -28.37
CA SER A 238 -12.74 -16.02 -29.31
C SER A 238 -11.84 -14.84 -28.96
N ALA A 239 -10.53 -15.06 -28.88
CA ALA A 239 -9.52 -14.03 -28.62
C ALA A 239 -9.38 -13.07 -29.83
N ALA A 240 -10.42 -12.30 -30.11
CA ALA A 240 -10.37 -11.22 -31.08
C ALA A 240 -9.96 -9.92 -30.36
N VAL A 241 -8.64 -9.67 -30.38
CA VAL A 241 -7.92 -8.37 -30.35
C VAL A 241 -8.35 -7.31 -29.32
N ALA A 242 -7.41 -6.98 -28.42
CA ALA A 242 -7.11 -5.58 -28.08
C ALA A 242 -5.64 -5.49 -27.61
N VAL A 243 -4.76 -5.03 -28.52
CA VAL A 243 -3.34 -4.68 -28.27
C VAL A 243 -3.23 -3.18 -27.96
#